data_AF-A0A9W9KS78-F1
#
_entry.id   AF-A0A9W9KS78-F1
#
_cell.length_a   1.000
_cell.length_b   1.000
_cell.length_c   1.000
_cell.angle_alpha   90.00
_cell.angle_beta   90.00
_cell.angle_gamma   90.00
#
_symmetry.space_group_name_H-M   'P 1'
#
loop_
_entity.id
_entity.type
_entity.pdbx_description
1 polymer ?
#
loop_
_entity_poly.entity_id
_entity_poly.type
_entity_poly.pdbx_seq_one_letter_code
_entity_poly.pdbx_strand_id
1 'polypeptide(L)'
;MSEMPSSPCTHSSIRYTSSSHARAVGFKRPGKPERLTAANTKGASSREKPSLDDSPMIFPPPLIIPNDDLAIDPEYPTQSFQEWLDEEERNPVTEKRRNVYVVPPPLFDDQVSFME
;
A
#
# COMPACT_ATOMS: atom_id res chain seq x y z
N MET A 1 22.72 -23.89 3.04
CA MET A 1 21.79 -22.85 3.50
C MET A 1 20.46 -23.21 2.89
N SER A 2 19.58 -23.86 3.65
CA SER A 2 18.37 -24.48 3.11
C SER A 2 17.23 -23.48 3.18
N GLU A 3 16.76 -23.04 2.01
CA GLU A 3 15.51 -22.28 1.87
C GLU A 3 14.38 -23.13 2.47
N MET A 4 13.70 -22.65 3.51
CA MET A 4 12.45 -23.27 3.92
C MET A 4 11.41 -22.96 2.84
N PRO A 5 10.85 -23.98 2.16
CA PRO A 5 9.91 -23.74 1.07
C PRO A 5 8.65 -23.10 1.64
N SER A 6 8.37 -21.85 1.27
CA SER A 6 7.04 -21.30 1.47
C SER A 6 6.08 -22.18 0.70
N SER A 7 5.19 -22.91 1.38
CA SER A 7 4.15 -23.67 0.70
C SER A 7 3.37 -22.70 -0.18
N PRO A 8 3.35 -22.89 -1.51
CA PRO A 8 2.64 -21.97 -2.38
C PRO A 8 1.18 -21.95 -1.95
N CYS A 9 0.59 -20.77 -1.83
CA CYS A 9 -0.80 -20.67 -1.47
C CYS A 9 -1.62 -21.45 -2.52
N THR A 10 -2.52 -22.34 -2.08
CA THR A 10 -3.26 -23.25 -2.98
C THR A 10 -4.43 -22.56 -3.70
N HIS A 11 -4.43 -21.23 -3.72
CA HIS A 11 -5.48 -20.44 -4.35
C HIS A 11 -5.33 -20.51 -5.87
N SER A 12 -6.34 -21.03 -6.56
CA SER A 12 -6.37 -21.13 -8.02
C SER A 12 -6.70 -19.81 -8.71
N SER A 13 -7.04 -18.77 -7.94
CA SER A 13 -7.46 -17.47 -8.46
C SER A 13 -6.91 -16.33 -7.63
N ILE A 14 -6.39 -15.30 -8.30
CA ILE A 14 -6.01 -14.03 -7.69
C ILE A 14 -7.20 -13.07 -7.79
N ARG A 15 -7.46 -12.28 -6.74
CA ARG A 15 -8.53 -11.27 -6.71
C ARG A 15 -7.93 -9.86 -6.70
N TYR A 16 -8.40 -9.03 -7.63
CA TYR A 16 -8.01 -7.62 -7.75
C TYR A 16 -9.17 -6.66 -7.41
N THR A 17 -10.25 -7.21 -6.85
CA THR A 17 -11.42 -6.48 -6.37
C THR A 17 -11.36 -6.35 -4.86
N SER A 18 -12.07 -5.36 -4.30
CA SER A 18 -12.14 -5.21 -2.85
C SER A 18 -12.90 -6.39 -2.23
N SER A 19 -12.87 -6.47 -0.89
CA SER A 19 -13.59 -7.51 -0.15
C SER A 19 -15.10 -7.38 -0.32
N SER A 20 -15.85 -8.44 -0.02
CA SER A 20 -17.31 -8.37 0.08
C SER A 20 -17.77 -7.44 1.19
N HIS A 21 -16.96 -7.29 2.25
CA HIS A 21 -17.27 -6.44 3.39
C HIS A 21 -17.18 -4.94 3.04
N ALA A 22 -16.26 -4.54 2.14
CA ALA A 22 -16.17 -3.18 1.62
C ALA A 22 -17.52 -2.65 1.09
N ARG A 23 -18.29 -3.52 0.42
CA ARG A 23 -19.63 -3.18 -0.06
C ARG A 23 -20.64 -3.01 1.08
N ALA A 24 -20.54 -3.79 2.14
CA ALA A 24 -21.44 -3.74 3.28
C ALA A 24 -21.27 -2.44 4.09
N VAL A 25 -20.04 -1.97 4.22
CA VAL A 25 -19.71 -0.71 4.93
C VAL A 25 -19.79 0.53 4.03
N GLY A 26 -20.15 0.36 2.75
CA GLY A 26 -20.35 1.49 1.84
C GLY A 26 -19.07 2.14 1.33
N PHE A 27 -17.91 1.47 1.43
CA PHE A 27 -16.65 1.96 0.90
C PHE A 27 -16.74 2.24 -0.61
N LYS A 28 -16.25 3.41 -1.01
CA LYS A 28 -16.16 3.83 -2.42
C LYS A 28 -14.71 4.07 -2.77
N ARG A 29 -14.19 3.29 -3.73
CA ARG A 29 -12.85 3.56 -4.26
C ARG A 29 -12.86 4.88 -5.04
N PRO A 30 -11.94 5.82 -4.77
CA PRO A 30 -11.78 7.04 -5.56
C PRO A 30 -11.60 6.74 -7.05
N GLY A 31 -12.05 7.63 -7.93
CA GLY A 31 -11.93 7.47 -9.37
C GLY A 31 -10.47 7.45 -9.86
N LYS A 32 -10.22 6.95 -11.07
CA LYS A 32 -8.86 6.96 -11.66
C LYS A 32 -8.21 8.36 -11.66
N PRO A 33 -8.90 9.45 -12.07
CA PRO A 33 -8.31 10.79 -12.03
C PRO A 33 -7.94 11.26 -10.62
N GLU A 34 -8.77 10.94 -9.63
CA GLU A 34 -8.53 11.29 -8.22
C GLU A 34 -7.31 10.55 -7.69
N ARG A 35 -7.19 9.23 -7.96
CA ARG A 35 -6.04 8.43 -7.57
C ARG A 35 -4.74 8.93 -8.20
N LEU A 36 -4.78 9.25 -9.50
CA LEU A 36 -3.62 9.81 -10.19
C LEU A 36 -3.23 11.17 -9.60
N THR A 37 -4.21 12.00 -9.23
CA THR A 37 -3.95 13.31 -8.61
C THR A 37 -3.35 13.14 -7.22
N ALA A 38 -3.89 12.25 -6.40
CA ALA A 38 -3.40 11.97 -5.04
C ALA A 38 -1.99 11.37 -5.02
N ALA A 39 -1.57 10.67 -6.08
CA ALA A 39 -0.23 10.08 -6.19
C ALA A 39 0.85 11.09 -6.66
N ASN A 40 0.49 12.29 -7.10
CA ASN A 40 1.45 13.29 -7.56
C ASN A 40 1.98 14.14 -6.40
N THR A 41 3.24 14.58 -6.51
CA THR A 41 3.85 15.59 -5.61
C THR A 41 3.91 16.97 -6.27
N LYS A 42 3.86 18.00 -5.44
CA LYS A 42 4.12 19.38 -5.84
C LYS A 42 5.61 19.49 -6.19
N GLY A 43 5.92 19.81 -7.44
CA GLY A 43 7.31 19.99 -7.90
C GLY A 43 7.92 18.79 -8.63
N ALA A 44 7.14 17.74 -8.93
CA ALA A 44 7.52 16.74 -9.93
C ALA A 44 7.73 17.45 -11.29
N SER A 45 8.97 17.86 -11.56
CA SER A 45 9.32 18.48 -12.85
C SER A 45 8.95 17.50 -13.95
N SER A 46 8.30 18.03 -14.98
CA SER A 46 7.64 17.37 -16.11
C SER A 46 8.50 16.39 -16.94
N ARG A 47 9.62 15.86 -16.45
CA ARG A 47 10.55 15.08 -17.28
C ARG A 47 10.09 13.66 -17.60
N GLU A 48 9.16 13.12 -16.84
CA GLU A 48 8.31 11.99 -17.22
C GLU A 48 7.16 12.00 -16.22
N LYS A 49 5.92 12.26 -16.67
CA LYS A 49 4.77 11.90 -15.84
C LYS A 49 4.93 10.39 -15.63
N PRO A 50 5.09 9.88 -14.40
CA PRO A 50 5.05 8.43 -14.24
C PRO A 50 3.74 8.00 -14.86
N SER A 51 3.81 7.16 -15.90
CA SER A 51 2.63 6.47 -16.39
C SER A 51 2.26 5.53 -15.26
N LEU A 52 1.58 6.07 -14.24
CA LEU A 52 1.08 5.30 -13.13
C LEU A 52 0.09 4.33 -13.77
N ASP A 53 0.56 3.11 -13.98
CA ASP A 53 -0.27 2.01 -14.40
C ASP A 53 -1.19 1.70 -13.22
N ASP A 54 -2.33 2.38 -13.21
CA ASP A 54 -3.43 2.23 -12.26
C ASP A 54 -4.23 0.95 -12.56
N SER A 55 -3.50 -0.11 -12.89
CA SER A 55 -4.02 -1.46 -13.02
C SER A 55 -4.34 -1.99 -11.61
N PRO A 56 -5.55 -2.50 -11.36
CA PRO A 56 -5.87 -3.21 -10.12
C PRO A 56 -4.95 -4.40 -9.83
N MET A 57 -4.21 -4.89 -10.83
CA MET A 57 -3.19 -5.93 -10.65
C MET A 57 -1.94 -5.44 -9.93
N ILE A 58 -1.62 -4.15 -10.08
CA ILE A 58 -0.45 -3.51 -9.49
C ILE A 58 -0.86 -2.79 -8.20
N PHE A 59 -2.00 -2.09 -8.23
CA PHE A 59 -2.54 -1.32 -7.11
C PHE A 59 -3.98 -1.71 -6.78
N PRO A 60 -4.19 -2.89 -6.16
CA PRO A 60 -5.52 -3.35 -5.80
C PRO A 60 -6.20 -2.40 -4.79
N PRO A 61 -7.54 -2.43 -4.69
CA PRO A 61 -8.25 -1.80 -3.58
C PRO A 61 -7.89 -2.40 -2.23
N PRO A 62 -8.07 -1.62 -1.13
CA PRO A 62 -7.85 -2.13 0.21
C PRO A 62 -8.73 -3.34 0.46
N LEU A 63 -8.18 -4.30 1.21
CA LEU A 63 -8.89 -5.48 1.69
C LEU A 63 -9.60 -5.11 2.98
N ILE A 64 -10.79 -4.54 2.86
CA ILE A 64 -11.57 -4.10 4.03
C ILE A 64 -12.12 -5.33 4.77
N ILE A 65 -11.75 -5.54 6.02
CA ILE A 65 -12.18 -6.68 6.84
C ILE A 65 -13.02 -6.20 8.02
N PRO A 66 -13.85 -7.07 8.64
CA PRO A 66 -14.65 -6.68 9.78
C PRO A 66 -13.78 -6.12 10.92
N ASN A 67 -14.22 -4.99 11.48
CA ASN A 67 -13.55 -4.25 12.54
C ASN A 67 -12.20 -3.62 12.17
N ASP A 68 -11.84 -3.52 10.88
CA ASP A 68 -10.75 -2.63 10.50
C ASP A 68 -11.18 -1.16 10.54
N ASP A 69 -10.20 -0.25 10.53
CA ASP A 69 -10.44 1.19 10.64
C ASP A 69 -11.34 1.73 9.51
N LEU A 70 -11.19 1.22 8.29
CA LEU A 70 -11.99 1.64 7.12
C LEU A 70 -13.40 1.03 7.12
N ALA A 71 -13.63 -0.04 7.87
CA ALA A 71 -14.92 -0.66 8.10
C ALA A 71 -15.68 0.07 9.21
N ILE A 72 -14.96 0.54 10.23
CA ILE A 72 -15.50 1.31 11.35
C ILE A 72 -15.81 2.75 10.91
N ASP A 73 -14.90 3.38 10.17
CA ASP A 73 -15.05 4.72 9.62
C ASP A 73 -14.77 4.75 8.10
N PRO A 74 -15.78 4.41 7.27
CA PRO A 74 -15.65 4.44 5.81
C PRO A 74 -15.44 5.83 5.22
N GLU A 75 -15.72 6.89 6.00
CA GLU A 75 -15.57 8.29 5.59
C GLU A 75 -14.28 8.93 6.12
N TYR A 76 -13.41 8.14 6.77
CA TYR A 76 -12.12 8.62 7.27
C TYR A 76 -11.36 9.35 6.16
N PRO A 77 -10.78 10.53 6.44
CA PRO A 77 -10.15 11.34 5.41
C PRO A 77 -9.05 10.58 4.68
N THR A 78 -9.09 10.66 3.35
CA THR A 78 -8.06 10.06 2.50
C THR A 78 -6.76 10.85 2.63
N GLN A 79 -5.63 10.15 2.62
CA GLN A 79 -4.30 10.76 2.56
C GLN A 79 -3.75 10.75 1.13
N SER A 80 -3.28 11.90 0.66
CA SER A 80 -2.50 12.03 -0.57
C SER A 80 -1.01 11.75 -0.33
N PHE A 81 -0.28 11.42 -1.40
CA PHE A 81 1.16 11.19 -1.31
C PHE A 81 1.93 12.45 -0.88
N GLN A 82 1.44 13.65 -1.24
CA GLN A 82 2.05 14.88 -0.77
C GLN A 82 1.84 15.09 0.73
N GLU A 83 0.63 14.86 1.25
CA GLU A 83 0.37 14.93 2.71
C GLU A 83 1.24 13.94 3.47
N TRP A 84 1.34 12.70 2.98
CA TRP A 84 2.24 11.69 3.52
C TRP A 84 3.71 12.09 3.48
N LEU A 85 4.14 12.81 2.43
CA LEU A 85 5.53 13.26 2.28
C LEU A 85 5.86 14.42 3.23
N ASP A 86 4.87 15.25 3.54
CA ASP A 86 4.98 16.43 4.40
C ASP A 86 4.72 16.13 5.90
N GLU A 87 4.41 14.89 6.25
CA GLU A 87 4.26 14.43 7.65
C GLU A 87 5.53 14.71 8.48
N GLU A 88 5.36 15.26 9.70
CA GLU A 88 6.48 15.64 10.58
C GLU A 88 7.27 14.43 11.08
N GLU A 89 6.60 13.30 11.27
CA GLU A 89 7.18 12.03 11.71
C GLU A 89 8.07 11.38 10.64
N ARG A 90 8.05 11.90 9.40
CA ARG A 90 8.85 11.37 8.29
C ARG A 90 10.27 11.89 8.30
N ASN A 91 11.17 11.01 7.88
CA ASN A 91 12.52 11.42 7.53
C ASN A 91 12.49 12.19 6.21
N PRO A 92 12.90 13.48 6.18
CA PRO A 92 12.84 14.28 4.96
C PRO A 92 13.83 13.74 3.92
N VAL A 93 13.34 13.52 2.70
CA VAL A 93 14.17 13.17 1.55
C VAL A 93 14.84 14.45 1.03
N THR A 94 16.12 14.61 1.33
CA THR A 94 16.92 15.79 0.93
C THR A 94 18.02 15.39 -0.05
N GLU A 95 18.66 16.34 -0.73
CA GLU A 95 19.80 16.03 -1.63
C GLU A 95 20.92 15.25 -0.93
N LYS A 96 21.17 15.56 0.36
CA LYS A 96 22.13 14.85 1.22
C LYS A 96 21.60 13.50 1.70
N ARG A 97 20.28 13.33 1.86
CA ARG A 97 19.61 12.10 2.34
C ARG A 97 18.63 11.57 1.29
N ARG A 98 19.11 11.36 0.06
CA ARG A 98 18.28 10.95 -1.08
C ARG A 98 18.11 9.43 -1.23
N ASN A 99 18.82 8.65 -0.42
CA ASN A 99 18.82 7.19 -0.52
C ASN A 99 17.83 6.61 0.49
N VAL A 100 16.85 5.87 0.00
CA VAL A 100 15.92 5.08 0.82
C VAL A 100 16.44 3.65 0.86
N TYR A 101 16.72 3.14 2.05
CA TYR A 101 17.14 1.75 2.25
C TYR A 101 15.91 0.92 2.58
N VAL A 102 15.61 -0.08 1.75
CA VAL A 102 14.57 -1.07 2.02
C VAL A 102 15.25 -2.28 2.63
N VAL A 103 14.94 -2.56 3.88
CA VAL A 103 15.45 -3.74 4.59
C VAL A 103 14.46 -4.89 4.35
N PRO A 104 14.92 -6.10 3.98
CA PRO A 104 14.02 -7.23 3.86
C PRO A 104 13.40 -7.56 5.23
N PRO A 105 12.28 -8.32 5.25
CA PRO A 105 11.74 -8.86 6.49
C PRO A 105 12.84 -9.54 7.33
N PRO A 106 12.76 -9.49 8.67
CA PRO A 106 13.72 -10.16 9.52
C PRO A 106 13.75 -11.66 9.21
N LEU A 107 14.95 -12.24 9.19
CA LEU A 107 15.11 -13.68 9.14
C LEU A 107 14.93 -14.23 10.54
N PHE A 108 14.05 -15.22 10.70
CA PHE A 108 13.88 -15.93 11.96
C PHE A 108 14.94 -17.01 12.08
N ASP A 109 15.51 -17.12 13.28
CA ASP A 109 16.29 -18.29 13.65
C ASP A 109 15.32 -19.47 13.87
N ASP A 110 15.79 -20.70 13.61
CA ASP A 110 15.06 -21.95 13.85
C ASP A 110 14.61 -22.10 15.32
N GLN A 111 15.18 -21.32 16.24
CA GLN A 111 14.79 -21.27 17.66
C GLN A 111 13.55 -20.41 17.96
N VAL A 112 13.05 -19.62 17.00
CA VAL A 112 11.86 -18.78 17.20
C VAL A 112 10.62 -19.58 16.85
N SER A 113 9.95 -20.11 17.87
CA SER A 113 8.80 -21.01 17.71
C SER A 113 7.52 -20.32 17.22
N PHE A 114 7.41 -19.00 17.38
CA PHE A 114 6.25 -18.23 16.92
C PHE A 114 6.53 -16.73 16.90
N MET A 115 5.93 -16.03 15.93
CA MET A 115 5.85 -14.57 15.89
C MET A 115 4.40 -14.21 15.52
N GLU A 116 3.71 -13.49 16.40
CA GLU A 116 2.38 -12.91 16.13
C GLU A 116 2.50 -11.51 15.52
#